data_AF-A0A6A4KEN0-F1
#
_entry.id   AF-A0A6A4KEN0-F1
#
_cell.length_a   1.000
_cell.length_b   1.000
_cell.length_c   1.000
_cell.angle_alpha   90.00
_cell.angle_beta   90.00
_cell.angle_gamma   90.00
#
_symmetry.space_group_name_H-M   'P 1'
#
loop_
_entity.id
_entity.type
_entity.pdbx_description
1 polymer ?
#
loop_
_entity_poly.entity_id
_entity_poly.type
_entity_poly.pdbx_seq_one_letter_code
_entity_poly.pdbx_strand_id
1 'polypeptide(L)'
;MEAWKKRQTKKLQILKHEPDGGDDPGFLGRYEKGGKPSELAPIDVLVTTADPTKEPPLTTANTVLSILAVDYPVDKIACYFSDNGAAMLTFEALAEMSEFARKWVPFCKKFNIEPPAQEWYFARKVDYYLRDKVHPSFAKERRAMKRESEEFKLRINGLVGMAHKVPEEGWTMQDGNPWPGNNLRDHPGMIQVWCEPPQSYQMLLNYLLNLDCDNYINNIKAFREAVLHDGPCLWEENMLCSVSSKA
;
A
#
# COMPACT_ATOMS: atom_id res chain seq x y z
N MET A 1 -37.27 -1.70 3.63
CA MET A 1 -36.43 -2.46 2.67
C MET A 1 -36.71 -2.06 1.22
N GLU A 2 -37.98 -2.10 0.77
CA GLU A 2 -38.38 -1.66 -0.58
C GLU A 2 -38.04 -0.19 -0.90
N ALA A 3 -38.27 0.73 0.03
CA ALA A 3 -37.89 2.15 -0.14
C ALA A 3 -36.37 2.37 -0.24
N TRP A 4 -35.57 1.48 0.35
CA TRP A 4 -34.10 1.52 0.28
C TRP A 4 -33.63 1.00 -1.08
N LYS A 5 -34.19 -0.13 -1.55
CA LYS A 5 -33.93 -0.66 -2.91
C LYS A 5 -34.28 0.36 -3.99
N LYS A 6 -35.45 0.98 -3.89
CA LYS A 6 -35.94 2.00 -4.85
C LYS A 6 -35.06 3.25 -4.90
N ARG A 7 -34.39 3.60 -3.79
CA ARG A 7 -33.37 4.68 -3.74
C ARG A 7 -32.06 4.28 -4.41
N GLN A 8 -31.61 3.04 -4.22
CA GLN A 8 -30.40 2.50 -4.86
C GLN A 8 -30.55 2.42 -6.38
N THR A 9 -31.67 1.89 -6.88
CA THR A 9 -31.93 1.74 -8.33
C THR A 9 -32.01 3.06 -9.08
N LYS A 10 -32.36 4.17 -8.40
CA LYS A 10 -32.46 5.50 -9.01
C LYS A 10 -31.14 6.27 -9.04
N LYS A 11 -30.14 5.86 -8.24
CA LYS A 11 -28.79 6.48 -8.15
C LYS A 11 -27.69 5.64 -8.79
N LEU A 12 -27.80 4.31 -8.77
CA LEU A 12 -26.87 3.40 -9.44
C LEU A 12 -27.31 3.19 -10.89
N GLN A 13 -27.09 4.19 -11.74
CA GLN A 13 -26.86 3.87 -13.15
C GLN A 13 -25.47 3.23 -13.21
N ILE A 14 -25.42 1.90 -13.15
CA ILE A 14 -24.18 1.14 -13.32
C ILE A 14 -23.77 1.31 -14.79
N LEU A 15 -23.02 2.37 -15.08
CA LEU A 15 -22.25 2.46 -16.30
C LEU A 15 -21.15 1.41 -16.18
N LYS A 16 -21.36 0.25 -16.80
CA LYS A 16 -20.29 -0.71 -17.01
C LYS A 16 -19.35 -0.08 -18.02
N HIS A 17 -18.29 0.53 -17.54
CA HIS A 17 -17.15 0.87 -18.38
C HIS A 17 -16.28 -0.37 -18.47
N GLU A 18 -16.13 -0.93 -19.67
CA GLU A 18 -15.10 -1.92 -19.92
C GLU A 18 -13.77 -1.15 -19.96
N PRO A 19 -12.77 -1.51 -19.14
CA PRO A 19 -11.48 -0.85 -19.24
C PRO A 19 -10.95 -1.11 -20.64
N ASP A 20 -10.79 -0.04 -21.43
CA ASP A 20 -10.04 -0.10 -22.68
C ASP A 20 -8.71 -0.78 -22.36
N GLY A 21 -8.49 -1.96 -22.96
CA GLY A 21 -7.47 -2.91 -22.52
C GLY A 21 -6.14 -2.20 -22.24
N GLY A 22 -5.68 -2.31 -20.99
CA GLY A 22 -4.43 -1.72 -20.47
C GLY A 22 -3.14 -2.24 -21.12
N ASP A 23 -3.26 -2.87 -22.29
CA ASP A 23 -2.20 -3.38 -23.13
C ASP A 23 -2.18 -2.67 -24.52
N ASP A 24 -2.92 -1.56 -24.74
CA ASP A 24 -2.69 -0.71 -25.93
C ASP A 24 -1.28 -0.08 -25.85
N PRO A 25 -0.32 -0.52 -26.68
CA PRO A 25 1.04 0.00 -26.65
C PRO A 25 1.11 1.48 -27.02
N GLY A 26 0.05 2.01 -27.66
CA GLY A 26 -0.02 3.38 -28.16
C GLY A 26 -0.26 4.46 -27.09
N PHE A 27 -0.69 4.12 -25.87
CA PHE A 27 -0.99 5.12 -24.82
C PHE A 27 0.08 5.20 -23.72
N LEU A 28 0.62 4.08 -23.23
CA LEU A 28 1.77 4.06 -22.31
C LEU A 28 3.00 4.76 -22.92
N GLY A 29 3.22 4.58 -24.23
CA GLY A 29 4.27 5.27 -24.98
C GLY A 29 4.11 6.80 -25.06
N ARG A 30 2.92 7.36 -24.73
CA ARG A 30 2.72 8.81 -24.67
C ARG A 30 3.31 9.44 -23.41
N TYR A 31 3.18 8.76 -22.27
CA TYR A 31 3.62 9.29 -20.98
C TYR A 31 5.01 8.78 -20.58
N GLU A 32 5.38 7.57 -21.00
CA GLU A 32 6.71 7.01 -20.76
C GLU A 32 7.51 6.98 -22.06
N LYS A 33 8.07 8.14 -22.40
CA LYS A 33 8.99 8.29 -23.54
C LYS A 33 10.38 7.86 -23.08
N GLY A 34 10.90 6.74 -23.60
CA GLY A 34 12.22 6.23 -23.25
C GLY A 34 13.31 7.32 -23.29
N GLY A 35 14.00 7.51 -22.17
CA GLY A 35 15.04 8.54 -22.00
C GLY A 35 14.55 9.94 -21.58
N LYS A 36 13.23 10.14 -21.36
CA LYS A 36 12.65 11.36 -20.77
C LYS A 36 11.98 11.06 -19.43
N PRO A 37 11.79 12.06 -18.55
CA PRO A 37 11.01 11.91 -17.33
C PRO A 37 9.58 11.46 -17.63
N SER A 38 9.02 10.61 -16.78
CA SER A 38 7.63 10.15 -16.92
C SER A 38 6.66 11.33 -16.79
N GLU A 39 5.74 11.44 -17.74
CA GLU A 39 4.69 12.46 -17.77
C GLU A 39 3.45 12.03 -16.94
N LEU A 40 3.55 10.92 -16.20
CA LEU A 40 2.51 10.50 -15.26
C LEU A 40 2.34 11.50 -14.10
N ALA A 41 1.09 11.67 -13.69
CA ALA A 41 0.72 12.53 -12.57
C ALA A 41 1.14 11.89 -11.22
N PRO A 42 1.58 12.68 -10.23
CA PRO A 42 1.81 12.14 -8.89
C PRO A 42 0.50 11.65 -8.24
N ILE A 43 0.58 10.57 -7.47
CA ILE A 43 -0.50 10.01 -6.65
C ILE A 43 -0.01 9.92 -5.21
N ASP A 44 -0.79 10.51 -4.31
CA ASP A 44 -0.63 10.35 -2.88
C ASP A 44 -1.65 9.34 -2.37
N VAL A 45 -1.21 8.39 -1.57
CA VAL A 45 -2.07 7.37 -0.97
C VAL A 45 -2.15 7.62 0.53
N LEU A 46 -3.35 7.81 1.05
CA LEU A 46 -3.60 7.91 2.48
C LEU A 46 -4.14 6.56 2.98
N VAL A 47 -3.44 5.99 3.95
CA VAL A 47 -3.89 4.83 4.72
C VAL A 47 -4.14 5.29 6.15
N THR A 48 -5.34 5.03 6.66
CA THR A 48 -5.71 5.33 8.03
C THR A 48 -5.91 4.05 8.82
N THR A 49 -5.40 4.00 10.05
CA THR A 49 -5.74 2.95 11.01
C THR A 49 -6.40 3.57 12.25
N ALA A 50 -7.35 2.84 12.82
CA ALA A 50 -7.99 3.26 14.05
C ALA A 50 -7.18 2.86 15.30
N ASP A 51 -6.79 1.58 15.36
CA ASP A 51 -6.09 0.99 16.50
C ASP A 51 -5.60 -0.44 16.17
N PRO A 52 -4.38 -0.84 16.60
CA PRO A 52 -3.81 -2.15 16.26
C PRO A 52 -4.54 -3.36 16.85
N THR A 53 -5.46 -3.17 17.82
CA THR A 53 -6.33 -4.25 18.33
C THR A 53 -7.51 -4.54 17.40
N LYS A 54 -7.95 -3.55 16.63
CA LYS A 54 -9.03 -3.70 15.64
C LYS A 54 -8.49 -4.17 14.30
N GLU A 55 -7.34 -3.62 13.92
CA GLU A 55 -6.69 -3.83 12.63
C GLU A 55 -5.30 -4.40 12.89
N PRO A 56 -5.09 -5.72 12.71
CA PRO A 56 -3.83 -6.35 13.05
C PRO A 56 -2.64 -5.68 12.33
N PRO A 57 -1.53 -5.37 13.03
CA PRO A 57 -0.40 -4.67 12.43
C PRO A 57 0.17 -5.36 11.18
N LEU A 58 0.08 -6.69 11.11
CA LEU A 58 0.50 -7.46 9.94
C LEU A 58 -0.37 -7.15 8.70
N THR A 59 -1.70 -7.06 8.87
CA THR A 59 -2.64 -6.71 7.80
C THR A 59 -2.34 -5.30 7.29
N THR A 60 -2.20 -4.36 8.22
CA THR A 60 -1.84 -2.98 7.94
C THR A 60 -0.50 -2.87 7.19
N ALA A 61 0.52 -3.61 7.63
CA ALA A 61 1.81 -3.67 6.95
C ALA A 61 1.71 -4.24 5.53
N ASN A 62 0.89 -5.27 5.31
CA ASN A 62 0.67 -5.84 3.98
C ASN A 62 0.01 -4.85 3.02
N THR A 63 -0.91 -4.02 3.52
CA THR A 63 -1.53 -2.93 2.77
C THR A 63 -0.48 -1.93 2.31
N VAL A 64 0.36 -1.42 3.22
CA VAL A 64 1.43 -0.47 2.87
C VAL A 64 2.44 -1.10 1.90
N LEU A 65 2.86 -2.35 2.13
CA LEU A 65 3.75 -3.08 1.22
C LEU A 65 3.15 -3.22 -0.19
N SER A 66 1.83 -3.44 -0.29
CA SER A 66 1.14 -3.55 -1.57
C SER A 66 1.18 -2.23 -2.36
N ILE A 67 1.04 -1.09 -1.67
CA ILE A 67 1.14 0.25 -2.25
C ILE A 67 2.57 0.53 -2.72
N LEU A 68 3.58 0.22 -1.90
CA LEU A 68 4.98 0.47 -2.26
C LEU A 68 5.47 -0.39 -3.45
N ALA A 69 4.82 -1.52 -3.69
CA ALA A 69 5.18 -2.48 -4.73
C ALA A 69 4.43 -2.29 -6.06
N VAL A 70 3.56 -1.28 -6.19
CA VAL A 70 2.84 -1.02 -7.45
C VAL A 70 3.80 -0.64 -8.58
N ASP A 71 3.36 -0.90 -9.82
CA ASP A 71 4.09 -0.52 -11.02
C ASP A 71 3.79 0.95 -11.36
N TYR A 72 4.54 1.85 -10.73
CA TYR A 72 4.51 3.27 -10.99
C TYR A 72 5.89 3.89 -10.73
N PRO A 73 6.22 5.05 -11.33
CA PRO A 73 7.44 5.78 -11.01
C PRO A 73 7.55 6.13 -9.53
N VAL A 74 8.73 5.84 -8.95
CA VAL A 74 8.99 6.00 -7.49
C VAL A 74 9.01 7.46 -7.05
N ASP A 75 9.25 8.39 -7.98
CA ASP A 75 9.21 9.83 -7.78
C ASP A 75 7.80 10.42 -7.90
N LYS A 76 6.79 9.57 -8.13
CA LYS A 76 5.38 9.96 -8.35
C LYS A 76 4.40 9.30 -7.39
N ILE A 77 4.86 8.47 -6.46
CA ILE A 77 4.00 7.90 -5.41
C ILE A 77 4.54 8.28 -4.05
N ALA A 78 3.67 8.78 -3.18
CA ALA A 78 3.89 8.77 -1.74
C ALA A 78 2.76 8.02 -1.03
N CYS A 79 3.12 7.35 0.06
CA CYS A 79 2.19 6.70 0.96
C CYS A 79 2.26 7.42 2.31
N TYR A 80 1.13 7.96 2.74
CA TYR A 80 0.93 8.56 4.05
C TYR A 80 0.17 7.58 4.92
N PHE A 81 0.71 7.30 6.09
CA PHE A 81 0.07 6.43 7.05
C PHE A 81 -0.32 7.25 8.28
N SER A 82 -1.61 7.25 8.62
CA SER A 82 -2.16 7.97 9.76
C SER A 82 -2.70 7.00 10.79
N ASP A 83 -2.14 7.06 11.99
CA ASP A 83 -2.58 6.28 13.15
C ASP A 83 -3.34 7.18 14.13
N ASN A 84 -4.63 6.91 14.33
CA ASN A 84 -5.45 7.63 15.29
C ASN A 84 -5.22 7.17 16.74
N GLY A 85 -4.64 5.99 16.94
CA GLY A 85 -4.39 5.39 18.24
C GLY A 85 -3.04 5.75 18.85
N ALA A 86 -2.17 6.46 18.12
CA ALA A 86 -0.81 6.82 18.54
C ALA A 86 -0.05 5.64 19.20
N ALA A 87 -0.27 4.42 18.70
CA ALA A 87 0.14 3.21 19.38
C ALA A 87 1.59 2.86 19.02
N MET A 88 2.44 2.63 20.04
CA MET A 88 3.83 2.23 19.83
C MET A 88 3.94 0.96 18.98
N LEU A 89 2.99 0.02 19.14
CA LEU A 89 2.93 -1.20 18.33
C LEU A 89 2.82 -0.90 16.83
N THR A 90 1.97 0.06 16.44
CA THR A 90 1.83 0.45 15.03
C THR A 90 3.13 1.05 14.50
N PHE A 91 3.78 1.90 15.30
CA PHE A 91 5.04 2.54 14.95
C PHE A 91 6.17 1.51 14.72
N GLU A 92 6.39 0.60 15.67
CA GLU A 92 7.41 -0.45 15.57
C GLU A 92 7.11 -1.42 14.41
N ALA A 93 5.83 -1.75 14.19
CA ALA A 93 5.43 -2.59 13.06
C ALA A 93 5.73 -1.93 11.70
N LEU A 94 5.53 -0.61 11.58
CA LEU A 94 5.88 0.15 10.38
C LEU A 94 7.39 0.27 10.18
N ALA A 95 8.16 0.39 11.25
CA ALA A 95 9.62 0.38 11.19
C ALA A 95 10.13 -0.96 10.63
N GLU A 96 9.67 -2.09 11.19
CA GLU A 96 9.98 -3.44 10.70
C GLU A 96 9.52 -3.67 9.25
N MET A 97 8.33 -3.18 8.91
CA MET A 97 7.80 -3.23 7.55
C MET A 97 8.69 -2.47 6.57
N SER A 98 9.21 -1.30 6.96
CA SER A 98 10.08 -0.49 6.11
C SER A 98 11.40 -1.19 5.77
N GLU A 99 11.98 -1.94 6.72
CA GLU A 99 13.16 -2.76 6.47
C GLU A 99 12.86 -3.92 5.51
N PHE A 100 11.72 -4.58 5.70
CA PHE A 100 11.28 -5.64 4.82
C PHE A 100 10.94 -5.13 3.41
N ALA A 101 10.34 -3.94 3.29
CA ALA A 101 10.00 -3.31 2.02
C ALA A 101 11.22 -3.14 1.11
N ARG A 102 12.39 -2.84 1.68
CA ARG A 102 13.67 -2.73 0.93
C ARG A 102 14.07 -4.03 0.23
N LYS A 103 13.60 -5.19 0.72
CA LYS A 103 13.82 -6.51 0.10
C LYS A 103 12.65 -6.90 -0.81
N TRP A 104 11.42 -6.69 -0.34
CA TRP A 104 10.19 -7.10 -1.02
C TRP A 104 9.90 -6.30 -2.29
N VAL A 105 9.98 -4.97 -2.23
CA VAL A 105 9.63 -4.09 -3.37
C VAL A 105 10.51 -4.36 -4.60
N PRO A 106 11.85 -4.46 -4.50
CA PRO A 106 12.67 -4.81 -5.65
C PRO A 106 12.36 -6.21 -6.21
N PHE A 107 12.04 -7.18 -5.35
CA PHE A 107 11.63 -8.51 -5.77
C PHE A 107 10.30 -8.49 -6.54
N CYS A 108 9.30 -7.74 -6.05
CA CYS A 108 8.03 -7.54 -6.72
C CYS A 108 8.20 -6.95 -8.11
N LYS A 109 8.97 -5.85 -8.21
CA LYS A 109 9.21 -5.15 -9.48
C LYS A 109 10.04 -5.97 -10.45
N LYS A 110 11.07 -6.68 -9.99
CA LYS A 110 11.93 -7.51 -10.84
C LYS A 110 11.17 -8.68 -11.48
N PHE A 111 10.24 -9.26 -10.75
CA PHE A 111 9.54 -10.48 -11.19
C PHE A 111 8.07 -10.27 -11.53
N ASN A 112 7.55 -9.04 -11.52
CA ASN A 112 6.13 -8.71 -11.73
C ASN A 112 5.22 -9.62 -10.89
N ILE A 113 5.36 -9.52 -9.57
CA ILE A 113 4.64 -10.35 -8.60
C ILE A 113 3.22 -9.83 -8.40
N GLU A 114 2.23 -10.73 -8.51
CA GLU A 114 0.82 -10.41 -8.30
C GLU A 114 0.10 -11.50 -7.46
N PRO A 115 -0.64 -11.14 -6.39
CA PRO A 115 -0.74 -9.80 -5.82
C PRO A 115 0.59 -9.39 -5.16
N PRO A 116 0.86 -8.08 -5.04
CA PRO A 116 2.01 -7.57 -4.29
C PRO A 116 1.87 -7.75 -2.77
N ALA A 117 0.68 -8.08 -2.25
CA ALA A 117 0.50 -8.45 -0.86
C ALA A 117 1.10 -9.85 -0.58
N GLN A 118 2.19 -9.90 0.19
CA GLN A 118 2.98 -11.11 0.42
C GLN A 118 2.18 -12.27 1.02
N GLU A 119 1.27 -12.00 1.94
CA GLU A 119 0.48 -13.02 2.63
C GLU A 119 -0.40 -13.78 1.63
N TRP A 120 -1.11 -13.03 0.79
CA TRP A 120 -1.94 -13.58 -0.27
C TRP A 120 -1.11 -14.24 -1.38
N TYR A 121 0.05 -13.66 -1.73
CA TYR A 121 0.96 -14.24 -2.71
C TYR A 121 1.48 -15.62 -2.28
N PHE A 122 1.96 -15.76 -1.04
CA PHE A 122 2.52 -17.02 -0.56
C PHE A 122 1.47 -18.04 -0.10
N ALA A 123 0.25 -17.61 0.21
CA ALA A 123 -0.89 -18.49 0.48
C ALA A 123 -1.40 -19.22 -0.77
N ARG A 124 -1.18 -18.66 -1.97
CA ARG A 124 -1.60 -19.27 -3.24
C ARG A 124 -0.71 -20.46 -3.63
N LYS A 125 -1.32 -21.45 -4.31
CA LYS A 125 -0.63 -22.67 -4.76
C LYS A 125 0.50 -22.34 -5.73
N VAL A 126 1.66 -22.98 -5.50
CA VAL A 126 2.94 -22.70 -6.18
C VAL A 126 2.87 -22.84 -7.71
N ASP A 127 2.06 -23.78 -8.20
CA ASP A 127 1.94 -24.09 -9.64
C ASP A 127 1.36 -22.94 -10.48
N TYR A 128 0.68 -21.99 -9.86
CA TYR A 128 0.13 -20.82 -10.55
C TYR A 128 1.22 -19.85 -11.03
N TYR A 129 2.32 -19.72 -10.28
CA TYR A 129 3.35 -18.72 -10.52
C TYR A 129 4.60 -19.23 -11.24
N LEU A 130 4.76 -20.55 -11.36
CA LEU A 130 5.91 -21.15 -12.04
C LEU A 130 5.69 -21.35 -13.54
N ARG A 131 4.45 -21.22 -14.03
CA ARG A 131 4.12 -21.51 -15.44
C ARG A 131 4.68 -20.48 -16.42
N ASP A 132 4.69 -19.19 -16.04
CA ASP A 132 5.06 -18.09 -16.95
C ASP A 132 6.35 -17.34 -16.55
N LYS A 133 7.01 -17.76 -15.46
CA LYS A 133 8.23 -17.08 -14.97
C LYS A 133 9.48 -17.78 -15.51
N VAL A 134 10.02 -17.21 -16.59
CA VAL A 134 11.19 -17.75 -17.33
C VAL A 134 12.53 -17.34 -16.69
N HIS A 135 12.53 -16.44 -15.70
CA HIS A 135 13.78 -15.89 -15.15
C HIS A 135 14.61 -16.97 -14.41
N PRO A 136 15.85 -17.26 -14.82
CA PRO A 136 16.63 -18.39 -14.31
C PRO A 136 16.84 -18.41 -12.79
N SER A 137 16.97 -17.24 -12.16
CA SER A 137 17.17 -17.12 -10.72
C SER A 137 15.87 -17.09 -9.89
N PHE A 138 14.70 -17.03 -10.53
CA PHE A 138 13.42 -16.78 -9.85
C PHE A 138 13.15 -17.80 -8.74
N ALA A 139 13.33 -19.09 -9.01
CA ALA A 139 13.08 -20.14 -8.03
C ALA A 139 13.96 -20.00 -6.78
N LYS A 140 15.22 -19.58 -6.94
CA LYS A 140 16.16 -19.35 -5.82
C LYS A 140 15.76 -18.11 -5.03
N GLU A 141 15.53 -17.00 -5.70
CA GLU A 141 15.17 -15.72 -5.06
C GLU A 141 13.80 -15.80 -4.38
N ARG A 142 12.80 -16.45 -5.00
CA ARG A 142 11.48 -16.67 -4.39
C ARG A 142 11.57 -17.48 -3.10
N ARG A 143 12.41 -18.53 -3.04
CA ARG A 143 12.62 -19.32 -1.82
C ARG A 143 13.30 -18.51 -0.72
N ALA A 144 14.26 -17.67 -1.07
CA ALA A 144 14.89 -16.75 -0.12
C ALA A 144 13.87 -15.74 0.40
N MET A 145 13.09 -15.12 -0.50
CA MET A 145 12.07 -14.14 -0.15
C MET A 145 10.96 -14.73 0.72
N LYS A 146 10.56 -15.99 0.47
CA LYS A 146 9.60 -16.68 1.35
C LYS A 146 10.12 -16.79 2.79
N ARG A 147 11.41 -17.09 2.99
CA ARG A 147 12.00 -17.15 4.33
C ARG A 147 12.00 -15.78 5.01
N GLU A 148 12.42 -14.75 4.28
CA GLU A 148 12.41 -13.35 4.75
C GLU A 148 10.99 -12.89 5.15
N SER A 149 9.97 -13.28 4.38
CA SER A 149 8.55 -13.01 4.66
C SER A 149 8.07 -13.70 5.94
N GLU A 150 8.43 -14.96 6.16
CA GLU A 150 8.09 -15.68 7.39
C GLU A 150 8.84 -15.10 8.61
N GLU A 151 10.12 -14.73 8.47
CA GLU A 151 10.87 -14.05 9.52
C GLU A 151 10.26 -12.69 9.88
N PHE A 152 9.84 -11.93 8.87
CA PHE A 152 9.11 -10.67 9.07
C PHE A 152 7.80 -10.89 9.85
N LYS A 153 6.99 -11.88 9.47
CA LYS A 153 5.76 -12.23 10.21
C LYS A 153 6.05 -12.59 11.66
N LEU A 154 7.12 -13.35 11.92
CA LEU A 154 7.53 -13.72 13.27
C LEU A 154 7.94 -12.49 14.09
N ARG A 155 8.67 -11.52 13.52
CA ARG A 155 9.03 -10.28 14.21
C ARG A 155 7.79 -9.46 14.56
N ILE A 156 6.87 -9.26 13.62
CA ILE A 156 5.59 -8.57 13.88
C ILE A 156 4.78 -9.28 14.98
N ASN A 157 4.66 -10.60 14.92
CA ASN A 157 3.96 -11.36 15.97
C ASN A 157 4.66 -11.25 17.34
N GLY A 158 5.99 -11.16 17.35
CA GLY A 158 6.77 -10.86 18.55
C GLY A 158 6.41 -9.49 19.14
N LEU A 159 6.34 -8.44 18.31
CA LEU A 159 5.91 -7.10 18.73
C LEU A 159 4.48 -7.13 19.30
N VAL A 160 3.55 -7.79 18.61
CA VAL A 160 2.16 -7.95 19.09
C VAL A 160 2.13 -8.67 20.43
N GLY A 161 2.91 -9.73 20.62
CA GLY A 161 3.02 -10.45 21.89
C GLY A 161 3.55 -9.59 23.04
N MET A 162 4.51 -8.70 22.77
CA MET A 162 5.04 -7.76 23.76
C MET A 162 4.05 -6.64 24.10
N ALA A 163 3.31 -6.14 23.10
CA ALA A 163 2.35 -5.06 23.25
C ALA A 163 1.18 -5.39 24.20
N HIS A 164 0.87 -6.66 24.42
CA HIS A 164 -0.13 -7.08 25.41
C HIS A 164 0.28 -6.78 26.87
N LYS A 165 1.57 -6.56 27.13
CA LYS A 165 2.11 -6.26 28.45
C LYS A 165 2.51 -4.79 28.52
N VAL A 166 1.51 -3.92 28.60
CA VAL A 166 1.74 -2.47 28.75
C VAL A 166 2.51 -2.22 30.05
N PRO A 167 3.68 -1.55 30.02
CA PRO A 167 4.40 -1.20 31.24
C PRO A 167 3.61 -0.22 32.11
N GLU A 168 3.73 -0.31 33.44
CA GLU A 168 3.05 0.61 34.36
C GLU A 168 3.49 2.07 34.17
N GLU A 169 4.77 2.28 33.85
CA GLU A 169 5.35 3.61 33.60
C GLU A 169 5.09 4.12 32.16
N GLY A 170 4.37 3.34 31.35
CA GLY A 170 4.13 3.62 29.94
C GLY A 170 5.25 3.10 29.03
N TRP A 171 5.05 3.28 27.73
CA TRP A 171 5.99 2.86 26.71
C TRP A 171 7.21 3.78 26.67
N THR A 172 8.36 3.21 26.34
CA THR A 172 9.63 3.91 26.11
C THR A 172 10.19 3.55 24.76
N MET A 173 10.79 4.53 24.09
CA MET A 173 11.48 4.37 22.82
C MET A 173 12.86 3.70 23.05
N GLN A 174 13.48 3.23 21.96
CA GLN A 174 14.80 2.59 22.02
C GLN A 174 15.92 3.50 22.54
N ASP A 175 15.77 4.82 22.42
CA ASP A 175 16.69 5.84 22.93
C ASP A 175 16.50 6.12 24.44
N GLY A 176 15.53 5.46 25.07
CA GLY A 176 15.19 5.63 26.48
C GLY A 176 14.21 6.76 26.79
N ASN A 177 13.79 7.54 25.79
CA ASN A 177 12.79 8.58 25.98
C ASN A 177 11.39 7.97 26.13
N PRO A 178 10.47 8.61 26.91
CA PRO A 178 9.09 8.15 26.99
C PRO A 178 8.38 8.29 25.64
N TRP A 179 7.55 7.31 25.30
CA TRP A 179 6.73 7.35 24.09
C TRP A 179 5.77 8.54 24.14
N PRO A 180 5.78 9.46 23.15
CA PRO A 180 4.94 10.65 23.20
C PRO A 180 3.45 10.33 23.19
N GLY A 181 3.05 9.21 22.58
CA GLY A 181 1.66 8.73 22.53
C GLY A 181 1.17 7.99 23.78
N ASN A 182 1.90 8.02 24.91
CA ASN A 182 1.46 7.36 26.15
C ASN A 182 0.11 7.89 26.67
N ASN A 183 -0.22 9.15 26.40
CA ASN A 183 -1.53 9.74 26.71
C ASN A 183 -2.34 9.97 25.42
N LEU A 184 -3.27 9.05 25.13
CA LEU A 184 -4.12 9.09 23.93
C LEU A 184 -4.98 10.35 23.78
N ARG A 185 -5.23 11.09 24.86
CA ARG A 185 -6.07 12.31 24.83
C ARG A 185 -5.27 13.59 24.65
N ASP A 186 -3.99 13.55 24.98
CA ASP A 186 -3.12 14.71 25.02
C ASP A 186 -1.68 14.26 24.76
N HIS A 187 -1.38 14.08 23.47
CA HIS A 187 -0.05 13.76 22.96
C HIS A 187 0.31 14.73 21.83
N PRO A 188 1.60 15.06 21.65
CA PRO A 188 2.03 15.86 20.50
C PRO A 188 1.80 15.08 19.19
N GLY A 189 1.63 15.82 18.10
CA GLY A 189 1.69 15.23 16.76
C GLY A 189 3.11 14.75 16.44
N MET A 190 3.22 13.55 15.87
CA MET A 190 4.48 12.96 15.45
C MET A 190 4.45 12.69 13.95
N ILE A 191 5.50 13.08 13.25
CA ILE A 191 5.68 12.78 11.83
C ILE A 191 7.01 12.07 11.68
N GLN A 192 6.97 10.86 11.14
CA GLN A 192 8.15 10.07 10.83
C GLN A 192 8.15 9.75 9.33
N VAL A 193 9.32 9.82 8.72
CA VAL A 193 9.53 9.45 7.32
C VAL A 193 10.29 8.13 7.29
N TRP A 194 9.74 7.17 6.55
CA TRP A 194 10.39 5.90 6.23
C TRP A 194 10.57 5.81 4.72
N CYS A 195 11.58 5.07 4.27
CA CYS A 195 11.90 4.91 2.85
C CYS A 195 12.08 6.27 2.15
N GLU A 196 13.17 6.97 2.47
CA GLU A 196 13.46 8.33 1.99
C GLU A 196 13.13 8.53 0.50
N PRO A 197 12.41 9.62 0.16
CA PRO A 197 12.06 9.87 -1.22
C PRO A 197 13.32 10.16 -2.05
N PRO A 198 13.28 9.90 -3.37
CA PRO A 198 14.30 10.40 -4.28
C PRO A 198 14.43 11.93 -4.13
N GLN A 199 15.64 12.46 -4.31
CA GLN A 199 15.91 13.91 -4.25
C GLN A 199 15.04 14.74 -5.20
N SER A 200 14.46 14.10 -6.22
CA SER A 200 13.58 14.70 -7.22
C SER A 200 12.09 14.70 -6.84
N TYR A 201 11.69 14.12 -5.70
CA TYR A 201 10.29 14.03 -5.32
C TYR A 201 9.72 15.42 -5.01
N GLN A 202 8.60 15.75 -5.64
CA GLN A 202 7.84 16.97 -5.38
C GLN A 202 6.47 16.58 -4.83
N MET A 203 6.12 17.07 -3.64
CA MET A 203 4.76 16.98 -3.08
C MET A 203 3.81 17.84 -3.93
N LEU A 204 3.47 17.38 -5.11
CA LEU A 204 2.46 17.98 -5.96
C LEU A 204 1.25 17.05 -5.94
N LEU A 205 0.31 17.33 -5.03
CA LEU A 205 -0.96 16.63 -4.91
C LEU A 205 -1.82 16.87 -6.16
N ASN A 206 -1.76 15.94 -7.10
CA ASN A 206 -2.70 15.89 -8.22
C ASN A 206 -3.83 14.90 -7.94
N TYR A 207 -3.53 13.77 -7.29
CA TYR A 207 -4.51 12.75 -6.91
C TYR A 207 -4.26 12.28 -5.47
N LEU A 208 -5.34 12.14 -4.69
CA LEU A 208 -5.33 11.52 -3.37
C LEU A 208 -6.19 10.26 -3.40
N LEU A 209 -5.57 9.10 -3.21
CA LEU A 209 -6.24 7.82 -3.06
C LEU A 209 -6.40 7.51 -1.56
N ASN A 210 -7.62 7.33 -1.09
CA ASN A 210 -7.86 6.84 0.26
C ASN A 210 -8.00 5.31 0.25
N LEU A 211 -7.27 4.63 1.12
CA LEU A 211 -7.32 3.17 1.25
C LEU A 211 -7.44 2.78 2.73
N ASP A 212 -8.42 1.93 3.04
CA ASP A 212 -8.54 1.35 4.38
C ASP A 212 -7.41 0.34 4.61
N CYS A 213 -6.94 0.22 5.85
CA CYS A 213 -5.78 -0.61 6.18
C CYS A 213 -6.01 -2.12 6.01
N ASP A 214 -7.25 -2.57 5.84
CA ASP A 214 -7.62 -3.96 5.52
C ASP A 214 -7.76 -4.23 4.02
N ASN A 215 -7.69 -3.19 3.18
CA ASN A 215 -7.66 -3.30 1.73
C ASN A 215 -6.22 -3.29 1.20
N TYR A 216 -5.94 -4.08 0.18
CA TYR A 216 -4.61 -4.11 -0.45
C TYR A 216 -4.72 -4.01 -1.97
N ILE A 217 -3.66 -3.52 -2.61
CA ILE A 217 -3.60 -3.47 -4.07
C ILE A 217 -3.42 -4.89 -4.61
N ASN A 218 -4.40 -5.37 -5.38
CA ASN A 218 -4.37 -6.71 -5.98
C ASN A 218 -3.68 -6.74 -7.35
N ASN A 219 -3.90 -5.70 -8.16
CA ASN A 219 -3.30 -5.50 -9.49
C ASN A 219 -2.26 -4.37 -9.43
N ILE A 220 -1.00 -4.65 -9.74
CA ILE A 220 0.08 -3.65 -9.71
C ILE A 220 -0.09 -2.52 -10.74
N LYS A 221 -0.92 -2.72 -11.78
CA LYS A 221 -1.25 -1.71 -12.80
C LYS A 221 -2.39 -0.77 -12.39
N ALA A 222 -3.06 -1.00 -11.26
CA ALA A 222 -4.29 -0.27 -10.89
C ALA A 222 -4.12 1.26 -10.91
N PHE A 223 -2.95 1.78 -10.52
CA PHE A 223 -2.71 3.23 -10.50
C PHE A 223 -2.54 3.80 -11.91
N ARG A 224 -1.88 3.05 -12.79
CA ARG A 224 -1.78 3.42 -14.21
C ARG A 224 -3.15 3.42 -14.85
N GLU A 225 -3.93 2.36 -14.63
CA GLU A 225 -5.30 2.26 -15.14
C GLU A 225 -6.17 3.44 -14.68
N ALA A 226 -6.09 3.83 -13.41
CA ALA A 226 -6.82 4.99 -12.88
C ALA A 226 -6.42 6.30 -13.59
N VAL A 227 -5.11 6.61 -13.68
CA VAL A 227 -4.63 7.82 -14.35
C VAL A 227 -4.93 7.82 -15.86
N LEU A 228 -4.90 6.65 -16.49
CA LEU A 228 -5.16 6.49 -17.92
C LEU A 228 -6.64 6.63 -18.26
N HIS A 229 -7.53 6.16 -17.38
CA HIS A 229 -8.98 6.32 -17.52
C HIS A 229 -9.40 7.79 -17.39
N ASP A 230 -8.74 8.55 -16.50
CA ASP A 230 -9.10 9.93 -16.16
C ASP A 230 -8.49 10.97 -17.11
N GLY A 231 -8.56 10.75 -18.43
CA GLY A 231 -8.09 11.69 -19.46
C GLY A 231 -8.50 13.16 -19.23
N PRO A 232 -7.86 14.14 -19.89
CA PRO A 232 -7.86 15.57 -19.50
C PRO A 232 -9.21 16.33 -19.49
N CYS A 233 -10.35 15.66 -19.64
CA CYS A 233 -11.66 16.26 -19.90
C CYS A 233 -12.73 16.09 -18.80
N LEU A 234 -12.44 15.59 -17.59
CA LEU A 234 -13.49 15.21 -16.63
C LEU A 234 -13.62 16.05 -15.33
N TRP A 235 -12.83 17.10 -15.12
CA TRP A 235 -12.65 17.62 -13.75
C TRP A 235 -12.84 19.14 -13.61
N GLU A 236 -14.07 19.63 -13.78
CA GLU A 236 -14.47 20.93 -13.22
C GLU A 236 -14.85 20.84 -11.73
N GLU A 237 -14.97 19.64 -11.12
CA GLU A 237 -15.37 19.50 -9.71
C GLU A 237 -14.64 18.35 -8.99
N ASN A 238 -14.17 18.64 -7.76
CA ASN A 238 -13.48 17.71 -6.86
C ASN A 238 -14.26 16.38 -6.64
N MET A 239 -13.85 15.25 -7.22
CA MET A 239 -14.34 13.93 -6.77
C MET A 239 -13.39 13.26 -5.78
N LEU A 240 -13.98 12.66 -4.77
CA LEU A 240 -13.41 11.54 -4.03
C LEU A 240 -13.65 10.24 -4.82
N CYS A 241 -12.59 9.56 -5.24
CA CYS A 241 -12.68 8.24 -5.84
C CYS A 241 -12.40 7.16 -4.77
N SER A 242 -13.40 6.34 -4.46
CA SER A 242 -13.27 5.15 -3.60
C SER A 242 -13.00 3.96 -4.50
N VAL A 243 -11.79 3.39 -4.43
CA VAL A 243 -11.44 2.16 -5.14
C VAL A 243 -11.62 1.00 -4.16
N SER A 244 -12.73 0.27 -4.28
CA SER A 244 -12.93 -1.01 -3.59
C SER A 244 -12.40 -2.13 -4.49
N SER A 245 -11.23 -2.68 -4.18
CA SER A 245 -10.80 -3.95 -4.77
C SER A 245 -11.54 -5.09 -4.09
N LYS A 246 -12.22 -5.95 -4.85
CA LYS A 246 -12.77 -7.21 -4.31
C LYS A 246 -11.63 -8.07 -3.77
N ALA A 247 -11.74 -8.48 -2.51
CA ALA A 247 -10.99 -9.56 -1.90
C ALA A 247 -11.16 -10.88 -2.67
#